data_AF-K1T9T5-F1
#
_entry.id   AF-K1T9T5-F1
#
_cell.length_a   1.000
_cell.length_b   1.000
_cell.length_c   1.000
_cell.angle_alpha   90.00
_cell.angle_beta   90.00
_cell.angle_gamma   90.00
#
_symmetry.space_group_name_H-M   'P 1'
#
loop_
_entity.id
_entity.type
_entity.pdbx_description
1 polymer ?
#
loop_
_entity_poly.entity_id
_entity_poly.type
_entity_poly.pdbx_seq_one_letter_code
_entity_poly.pdbx_strand_id
1 'polypeptide(L)'
;MVTSNGGYPLDQNLYQSPKAVATAEACAGEDGVIIMCCSCADGMGGTHFEKLITMGTVDEIDGYLSKIPPKETIPEQWCPQIYARILKKHPVILVTTYLKPEEVRKANMIPASTPDEALEIAYQM
;
A
#
# COMPACT_ATOMS: atom_id res chain seq x y z
N MET A 1 -8.76 7.47 -8.17
CA MET A 1 -9.26 6.10 -8.43
C MET A 1 -9.70 5.45 -7.13
N VAL A 2 -10.91 4.89 -7.05
CA VAL A 2 -11.38 4.14 -5.86
C VAL A 2 -11.37 2.65 -6.20
N THR A 3 -10.83 1.82 -5.32
CA THR A 3 -10.73 0.37 -5.52
C THR A 3 -10.87 -0.40 -4.20
N SER A 4 -11.00 -1.73 -4.28
CA SER A 4 -10.99 -2.63 -3.12
C SER A 4 -10.26 -3.93 -3.44
N ASN A 5 -9.92 -4.72 -2.42
CA ASN A 5 -9.30 -6.04 -2.63
C ASN A 5 -10.31 -7.19 -2.75
N GLY A 6 -11.58 -6.87 -3.07
CA GLY A 6 -12.63 -7.88 -3.25
C GLY A 6 -13.29 -8.39 -1.96
N GLY A 7 -12.96 -7.81 -0.80
CA GLY A 7 -13.52 -8.21 0.50
C GLY A 7 -12.96 -9.53 1.04
N TYR A 8 -13.43 -9.94 2.22
CA TYR A 8 -12.91 -11.12 2.90
C TYR A 8 -13.21 -12.40 2.11
N PRO A 9 -12.26 -13.35 1.96
CA PRO A 9 -10.94 -13.40 2.62
C PRO A 9 -9.79 -12.73 1.84
N LEU A 10 -10.06 -12.10 0.70
CA LEU A 10 -9.02 -11.56 -0.17
C LEU A 10 -8.39 -10.27 0.38
N ASP A 11 -9.11 -9.52 1.20
CA ASP A 11 -8.65 -8.26 1.81
C ASP A 11 -8.19 -8.40 3.27
N GLN A 12 -7.92 -9.62 3.70
CA GLN A 12 -7.62 -9.94 5.10
C GLN A 12 -6.34 -9.26 5.64
N ASN A 13 -5.39 -8.87 4.79
CA ASN A 13 -4.18 -8.16 5.21
C ASN A 13 -3.62 -7.25 4.10
N LEU A 14 -2.75 -6.30 4.50
CA LEU A 14 -2.19 -5.31 3.58
C LEU A 14 -1.36 -5.95 2.45
N TYR A 15 -0.61 -7.02 2.75
CA TYR A 15 0.20 -7.76 1.78
C TYR A 15 -0.61 -8.32 0.59
N GLN A 16 -1.91 -8.58 0.75
CA GLN A 16 -2.76 -9.00 -0.37
C GLN A 16 -3.20 -7.86 -1.28
N SER A 17 -3.19 -6.60 -0.81
CA SER A 17 -3.74 -5.47 -1.53
C SER A 17 -2.92 -4.84 -2.68
N PRO A 18 -1.60 -5.08 -2.89
CA PRO A 18 -0.92 -4.50 -4.05
C PRO A 18 -1.52 -4.98 -5.38
N LYS A 19 -2.26 -6.10 -5.38
CA LYS A 19 -3.00 -6.61 -6.55
C LYS A 19 -4.05 -5.60 -7.05
N ALA A 20 -4.87 -5.11 -6.13
CA ALA A 20 -5.89 -4.11 -6.44
C ALA A 20 -5.26 -2.73 -6.68
N VAL A 21 -4.26 -2.35 -5.90
CA VAL A 21 -3.58 -1.05 -6.05
C VAL A 21 -2.85 -0.95 -7.40
N ALA A 22 -2.20 -2.02 -7.87
CA ALA A 22 -1.57 -2.04 -9.20
C ALA A 22 -2.60 -1.94 -10.35
N THR A 23 -3.79 -2.49 -10.16
CA THR A 23 -4.89 -2.31 -11.12
C THR A 23 -5.37 -0.86 -11.11
N ALA A 24 -5.49 -0.25 -9.92
CA ALA A 24 -5.88 1.14 -9.78
C ALA A 24 -4.84 2.11 -10.37
N GLU A 25 -3.54 1.83 -10.23
CA GLU A 25 -2.44 2.59 -10.86
C GLU A 25 -2.66 2.74 -12.36
N ALA A 26 -3.01 1.65 -13.06
CA ALA A 26 -3.26 1.69 -14.50
C ALA A 26 -4.48 2.54 -14.91
N CYS A 27 -5.40 2.83 -13.99
CA CYS A 27 -6.60 3.63 -14.22
C CYS A 27 -6.53 5.04 -13.61
N ALA A 28 -5.50 5.35 -12.82
CA ALA A 28 -5.43 6.58 -12.03
C ALA A 28 -4.93 7.81 -12.81
N GLY A 29 -4.46 7.65 -14.04
CA GLY A 29 -3.78 8.73 -14.78
C GLY A 29 -2.32 8.88 -14.35
N GLU A 30 -1.71 10.05 -14.56
CA GLU A 30 -0.30 10.26 -14.21
C GLU A 30 -0.10 10.63 -12.73
N ASP A 31 -1.09 11.30 -12.13
CA ASP A 31 -0.99 11.97 -10.82
C ASP A 31 -2.18 11.69 -9.89
N GLY A 32 -3.13 10.84 -10.29
CA GLY A 32 -4.35 10.62 -9.51
C GLY A 32 -4.11 9.95 -8.14
N VAL A 33 -4.93 10.34 -7.16
CA VAL A 33 -4.95 9.70 -5.83
C VAL A 33 -5.65 8.34 -5.91
N ILE A 34 -5.09 7.32 -5.26
CA ILE A 34 -5.68 5.99 -5.16
C ILE A 34 -6.30 5.83 -3.76
N ILE A 35 -7.60 5.57 -3.69
CA ILE A 35 -8.30 5.19 -2.46
C ILE A 35 -8.49 3.67 -2.47
N MET A 36 -7.87 2.99 -1.52
CA MET A 36 -7.89 1.54 -1.36
C MET A 36 -8.74 1.14 -0.15
N CYS A 37 -9.89 0.52 -0.40
CA CYS A 37 -10.72 -0.07 0.66
C CYS A 37 -10.27 -1.51 0.92
N CYS A 38 -9.64 -1.76 2.06
CA CYS A 38 -9.10 -3.06 2.44
C CYS A 38 -9.26 -3.29 3.94
N SER A 39 -9.96 -4.35 4.36
CA SER A 39 -10.20 -4.61 5.78
C SER A 39 -8.91 -4.71 6.58
N CYS A 40 -7.94 -5.50 6.13
CA CYS A 40 -6.70 -5.77 6.87
C CYS A 40 -6.91 -6.34 8.28
N ALA A 41 -7.96 -7.15 8.48
CA ALA A 41 -8.28 -7.76 9.78
C ALA A 41 -7.16 -8.59 10.42
N ASP A 42 -6.28 -9.17 9.60
CA ASP A 42 -5.10 -9.94 10.00
C ASP A 42 -3.81 -9.09 10.01
N GLY A 43 -3.93 -7.76 9.91
CA GLY A 43 -2.82 -6.82 9.98
C GLY A 43 -2.02 -6.68 8.68
N MET A 44 -0.69 -6.61 8.79
CA MET A 44 0.21 -6.39 7.65
C MET A 44 0.28 -7.58 6.70
N GLY A 45 0.22 -8.81 7.21
CA GLY A 45 0.12 -10.01 6.40
C GLY A 45 1.42 -10.72 6.04
N GLY A 46 2.56 -10.32 6.59
CA GLY A 46 3.84 -11.00 6.41
C GLY A 46 4.99 -10.34 7.16
N THR A 47 5.86 -11.12 7.78
CA THR A 47 6.95 -10.59 8.63
C THR A 47 8.03 -9.87 7.81
N HIS A 48 8.37 -10.38 6.62
CA HIS A 48 9.36 -9.73 5.77
C HIS A 48 8.72 -8.53 5.06
N PHE A 49 7.47 -8.68 4.60
CA PHE A 49 6.68 -7.59 4.04
C PHE A 49 6.62 -6.41 5.01
N GLU A 50 6.16 -6.62 6.25
CA GLU A 50 6.02 -5.57 7.26
C GLU A 50 7.37 -4.88 7.50
N LYS A 51 8.43 -5.65 7.69
CA LYS A 51 9.77 -5.10 7.88
C LYS A 51 10.21 -4.24 6.70
N LEU A 52 9.97 -4.68 5.46
CA LEU A 52 10.41 -4.00 4.26
C LEU A 52 9.56 -2.78 3.92
N ILE A 53 8.22 -2.85 4.06
CA ILE A 53 7.32 -1.74 3.73
C ILE A 53 7.42 -0.59 4.76
N THR A 54 7.91 -0.89 5.96
CA THR A 54 8.06 0.09 7.05
C THR A 54 9.50 0.52 7.34
N MET A 55 10.49 0.09 6.54
CA MET A 55 11.90 0.35 6.83
C MET A 55 12.36 1.79 6.60
N GLY A 56 11.51 2.63 6.02
CA GLY A 56 11.82 4.02 5.72
C GLY A 56 10.86 4.63 4.73
N THR A 57 11.30 5.70 4.08
CA THR A 57 10.61 6.36 2.99
C THR A 57 10.54 5.48 1.74
N VAL A 58 9.63 5.82 0.82
CA VAL A 58 9.49 5.14 -0.47
C VAL A 58 10.82 5.06 -1.25
N ASP A 59 11.62 6.13 -1.24
CA ASP A 59 12.91 6.16 -1.94
C ASP A 59 13.98 5.31 -1.25
N GLU A 60 13.97 5.25 0.08
CA GLU A 60 14.87 4.36 0.83
C GLU A 60 14.53 2.88 0.59
N ILE A 61 13.24 2.55 0.56
CA ILE A 61 12.75 1.20 0.25
C ILE A 61 13.18 0.81 -1.17
N ASP A 62 12.85 1.63 -2.17
CA ASP A 62 13.22 1.35 -3.57
C ASP A 62 14.74 1.25 -3.76
N GLY A 63 15.49 2.17 -3.15
CA GLY A 63 16.95 2.19 -3.22
C GLY A 63 17.61 1.00 -2.52
N TYR A 64 17.03 0.49 -1.44
CA TYR A 64 17.47 -0.73 -0.79
C TYR A 64 17.16 -1.96 -1.66
N LEU A 65 15.92 -2.10 -2.12
CA LEU A 65 15.47 -3.27 -2.88
C LEU A 65 16.14 -3.38 -4.25
N SER A 66 16.45 -2.25 -4.90
CA SER A 66 17.13 -2.21 -6.20
C SER A 66 18.59 -2.66 -6.16
N LYS A 67 19.20 -2.71 -4.97
CA LYS A 67 20.58 -3.18 -4.78
C LYS A 67 20.68 -4.68 -4.51
N ILE A 68 19.56 -5.36 -4.25
CA ILE A 68 19.54 -6.79 -3.94
C ILE A 68 19.71 -7.58 -5.26
N PRO A 69 20.74 -8.44 -5.37
CA PRO A 69 20.90 -9.29 -6.55
C PRO A 69 19.69 -10.21 -6.78
N PRO A 70 19.32 -10.54 -8.03
CA PRO A 70 18.16 -11.41 -8.31
C PRO A 70 18.22 -12.80 -7.67
N LYS A 71 19.42 -13.30 -7.33
CA LYS A 71 19.60 -14.59 -6.65
C LYS A 71 19.49 -14.51 -5.13
N GLU A 72 19.37 -13.30 -4.58
CA GLU A 72 19.35 -13.00 -3.14
C GLU A 72 18.02 -12.35 -2.72
N THR A 73 16.96 -12.54 -3.51
CA THR A 73 15.64 -11.99 -3.23
C THR A 73 15.14 -12.41 -1.85
N ILE A 74 14.75 -11.42 -1.05
CA ILE A 74 14.19 -11.62 0.28
C ILE A 74 12.76 -12.16 0.11
N PRO A 75 12.29 -13.09 0.96
CA PRO A 75 10.88 -13.47 0.97
C PRO A 75 9.95 -12.25 1.00
N GLU A 76 8.85 -12.30 0.25
CA GLU A 76 7.82 -11.23 0.19
C GLU A 76 8.29 -9.90 -0.45
N GLN A 77 9.56 -9.77 -0.86
CA GLN A 77 10.17 -8.56 -1.44
C GLN A 77 9.41 -7.95 -2.62
N TRP A 78 8.78 -8.80 -3.45
CA TRP A 78 8.05 -8.34 -4.62
C TRP A 78 6.92 -7.37 -4.25
N CYS A 79 6.29 -7.54 -3.08
CA CYS A 79 5.15 -6.74 -2.68
C CYS A 79 5.54 -5.29 -2.34
N PRO A 80 6.55 -5.04 -1.47
CA PRO A 80 7.09 -3.70 -1.27
C PRO A 80 7.67 -3.06 -2.54
N GLN A 81 8.23 -3.84 -3.47
CA GLN A 81 8.68 -3.30 -4.77
C GLN A 81 7.52 -2.72 -5.59
N ILE A 82 6.39 -3.42 -5.63
CA ILE A 82 5.18 -2.92 -6.30
C ILE A 82 4.66 -1.66 -5.61
N TYR A 83 4.58 -1.66 -4.28
CA TYR A 83 4.17 -0.46 -3.55
C TYR A 83 5.12 0.71 -3.77
N ALA A 84 6.43 0.49 -3.72
CA ALA A 84 7.40 1.56 -3.91
C ALA A 84 7.24 2.20 -5.29
N ARG A 85 7.05 1.41 -6.34
CA ARG A 85 6.74 1.93 -7.69
C ARG A 85 5.50 2.82 -7.70
N ILE A 86 4.41 2.36 -7.07
CA ILE A 86 3.11 3.06 -7.10
C ILE A 86 3.19 4.33 -6.25
N LEU A 87 3.70 4.24 -5.03
CA LEU A 87 3.75 5.33 -4.05
C LEU A 87 4.70 6.46 -4.47
N LYS A 88 5.63 6.21 -5.40
CA LYS A 88 6.43 7.28 -6.03
C LYS A 88 5.61 8.21 -6.91
N LYS A 89 4.45 7.76 -7.40
CA LYS A 89 3.63 8.49 -8.38
C LYS A 89 2.27 8.87 -7.83
N HIS A 90 1.66 7.96 -7.06
CA HIS A 90 0.29 8.09 -6.59
C HIS A 90 0.25 8.08 -5.07
N PRO A 91 -0.36 9.11 -4.44
CA PRO A 91 -0.78 9.00 -3.06
C PRO A 91 -1.77 7.86 -2.92
N VAL A 92 -1.54 6.97 -1.95
CA VAL A 92 -2.46 5.88 -1.62
C VAL A 92 -3.08 6.17 -0.27
N ILE A 93 -4.41 6.34 -0.27
CA ILE A 93 -5.22 6.44 0.93
C ILE A 93 -5.77 5.05 1.23
N LEU A 94 -5.42 4.49 2.39
CA LEU A 94 -5.91 3.20 2.84
C LEU A 94 -7.09 3.39 3.77
N VAL A 95 -8.26 2.87 3.36
CA VAL A 95 -9.46 2.83 4.18
C VAL A 95 -9.49 1.52 4.95
N THR A 96 -9.24 1.59 6.26
CA THR A 96 -9.25 0.44 7.18
C THR A 96 -9.49 0.90 8.62
N THR A 97 -10.12 0.04 9.42
CA THR A 97 -10.25 0.22 10.89
C THR A 97 -9.43 -0.80 11.68
N TYR A 98 -8.73 -1.73 11.00
CA TYR A 98 -7.98 -2.82 11.65
C TYR A 98 -6.48 -2.56 11.75
N LEU A 99 -5.93 -1.64 10.96
CA LEU A 99 -4.57 -1.12 11.13
C LEU A 99 -4.62 0.24 11.82
N LYS A 100 -3.71 0.47 12.77
CA LYS A 100 -3.64 1.77 13.42
C LYS A 100 -3.10 2.82 12.43
N PRO A 101 -3.55 4.09 12.51
CA PRO A 101 -3.11 5.13 11.59
C PRO A 101 -1.58 5.29 11.49
N GLU A 102 -0.83 5.06 12.56
CA GLU A 102 0.64 5.08 12.55
C GLU A 102 1.26 3.94 11.75
N GLU A 103 0.64 2.76 11.72
CA GLU A 103 1.12 1.61 10.95
C GLU A 103 0.93 1.86 9.46
N VAL A 104 -0.21 2.42 9.08
CA VAL A 104 -0.51 2.84 7.70
C VAL A 104 0.48 3.90 7.22
N ARG A 105 0.78 4.91 8.07
CA ARG A 105 1.78 5.94 7.76
C ARG A 105 3.19 5.37 7.63
N LYS A 106 3.57 4.40 8.49
CA LYS A 106 4.86 3.70 8.36
C LYS A 106 4.97 2.94 7.04
N ALA A 107 3.85 2.46 6.48
CA ALA A 107 3.80 1.87 5.15
C ALA A 107 3.74 2.91 4.01
N ASN A 108 4.01 4.19 4.30
CA ASN A 108 3.98 5.31 3.35
C ASN A 108 2.60 5.58 2.72
N MET A 109 1.51 5.20 3.41
CA MET A 109 0.13 5.44 2.98
C MET A 109 -0.58 6.45 3.90
N ILE A 110 -1.68 7.01 3.41
CA ILE A 110 -2.53 7.94 4.15
C ILE A 110 -3.67 7.15 4.80
N PRO A 111 -3.82 7.15 6.13
CA PRO A 111 -4.93 6.43 6.78
C PRO A 111 -6.25 7.18 6.63
N ALA A 112 -7.33 6.42 6.42
CA ALA A 112 -8.71 6.85 6.59
C ALA A 112 -9.52 5.71 7.22
N SER A 113 -10.54 6.04 8.01
CA SER A 113 -11.43 5.09 8.67
C SER A 113 -12.68 4.80 7.84
N THR A 114 -13.06 5.72 6.95
CA THR A 114 -14.22 5.57 6.05
C THR A 114 -13.89 6.00 4.62
N PRO A 115 -14.65 5.53 3.62
CA PRO A 115 -14.52 6.02 2.25
C PRO A 115 -14.81 7.52 2.11
N ASP A 116 -15.74 8.06 2.90
CA ASP A 116 -16.07 9.50 2.90
C ASP A 116 -14.87 10.34 3.38
N GLU A 117 -14.23 9.95 4.49
CA GLU A 117 -13.01 10.60 4.99
C GLU A 117 -11.89 10.54 3.93
N ALA A 118 -11.74 9.39 3.26
CA ALA A 118 -10.75 9.25 2.20
C ALA A 118 -11.04 10.14 0.99
N LEU A 119 -12.30 10.33 0.62
CA LEU A 119 -12.70 11.25 -0.44
C LEU A 119 -12.41 12.70 -0.05
N GLU A 120 -12.72 13.10 1.19
CA GLU A 120 -12.41 14.43 1.70
C GLU A 120 -10.91 14.72 1.65
N ILE A 121 -10.08 13.77 2.08
CA ILE A 121 -8.61 13.87 1.98
C ILE A 121 -8.19 14.00 0.52
N ALA A 122 -8.71 13.15 -0.37
CA ALA A 122 -8.34 13.14 -1.78
C ALA A 122 -8.69 14.45 -2.51
N TYR A 123 -9.82 15.09 -2.18
CA TYR A 123 -10.22 16.37 -2.78
C TYR A 123 -9.39 17.58 -2.31
N GLN A 124 -8.60 17.43 -1.25
CA GLN A 124 -7.73 18.48 -0.72
C GLN A 124 -6.28 18.39 -1.27
N MET A 125 -5.99 17.38 -2.08
CA MET A 125 -4.68 17.17 -2.73
C MET A 125 -4.69 17.76 -4.14
#